data_AF-A0A8S9PCU0-F1
#
_entry.id   AF-A0A8S9PCU0-F1
#
_cell.length_a   1.000
_cell.length_b   1.000
_cell.length_c   1.000
_cell.angle_alpha   90.00
_cell.angle_beta   90.00
_cell.angle_gamma   90.00
#
_symmetry.space_group_name_H-M   'P 1'
#
loop_
_entity.id
_entity.type
_entity.pdbx_description
1 polymer ?
#
loop_
_entity_poly.entity_id
_entity_poly.type
_entity_poly.pdbx_seq_one_letter_code
_entity_poly.pdbx_strand_id
1 'polypeptide(L)'
;MSSTKPTSLIVSITFFFFFFFFFFFCLLLQPSSAQTVVKGSYWFPESEFPVTDINSSHFTHLFCAFADLNSQNNQVTISSTNQPKFSTFTQTVQRRNPSVKTLMSIGGGIANKSAFASMASNPTSRKSFIDSSIRLARSNGFHGLDLDWEYPSSATEMNNFGTLLREWRSAVAAEASSTSRPRLLLAAAVLYSSDYYSVLYPVQAVASSLDWVNLRP
;
A
#
# COMPACT_ATOMS: atom_id res chain seq x y z
N MET A 1 -0.57 -45.58 -59.32
CA MET A 1 0.06 -44.33 -58.87
C MET A 1 -1.01 -43.48 -58.19
N SER A 2 -1.04 -43.49 -56.86
CA SER A 2 -2.04 -42.75 -56.07
C SER A 2 -1.50 -41.36 -55.79
N SER A 3 -2.18 -40.34 -56.32
CA SER A 3 -1.89 -38.93 -56.09
C SER A 3 -2.32 -38.55 -54.68
N THR A 4 -1.35 -38.36 -53.79
CA THR A 4 -1.54 -37.78 -52.47
C THR A 4 -1.88 -36.30 -52.62
N LYS A 5 -3.11 -35.92 -52.23
CA LYS A 5 -3.62 -34.55 -52.36
C LYS A 5 -2.81 -33.57 -51.47
N PRO A 6 -2.56 -32.32 -51.91
CA PRO A 6 -1.75 -31.32 -51.17
C PRO A 6 -2.41 -30.74 -49.90
N THR A 7 -3.63 -31.17 -49.58
CA THR A 7 -4.51 -30.51 -48.60
C THR A 7 -3.98 -30.55 -47.16
N SER A 8 -3.24 -31.59 -46.78
CA SER A 8 -2.70 -31.76 -45.42
C SER A 8 -1.59 -30.75 -45.10
N LEU A 9 -0.71 -30.47 -46.07
CA LEU A 9 0.41 -29.56 -45.89
C LEU A 9 -0.06 -28.10 -45.78
N ILE A 10 -1.08 -27.74 -46.56
CA ILE A 10 -1.67 -26.39 -46.54
C ILE A 10 -2.31 -26.11 -45.17
N VAL A 11 -3.10 -27.04 -44.62
CA VAL A 11 -3.75 -26.87 -43.30
C VAL A 11 -2.72 -26.68 -42.17
N SER A 12 -1.61 -27.43 -42.21
CA SER A 12 -0.56 -27.37 -41.19
C SER A 12 0.20 -26.03 -41.23
N ILE A 13 0.45 -25.50 -42.43
CA ILE A 13 1.09 -24.18 -42.62
C ILE A 13 0.16 -23.06 -42.12
N THR A 14 -1.13 -23.11 -42.46
CA THR A 14 -2.09 -22.09 -42.01
C THR A 14 -2.24 -22.08 -40.48
N PHE A 15 -2.20 -23.24 -39.84
CA PHE A 15 -2.28 -23.35 -38.38
C PHE A 15 -1.04 -22.78 -37.68
N PHE A 16 0.15 -23.04 -38.25
CA PHE A 16 1.40 -22.50 -37.73
C PHE A 16 1.48 -20.97 -37.87
N PHE A 17 1.06 -20.42 -39.01
CA PHE A 17 0.98 -18.97 -39.19
C PHE A 17 -0.03 -18.32 -38.26
N PHE A 18 -1.20 -18.95 -38.02
CA PHE A 18 -2.19 -18.43 -37.08
C PHE A 18 -1.67 -18.42 -35.64
N PHE A 19 -0.99 -19.48 -35.20
CA PHE A 19 -0.41 -19.56 -33.87
C PHE A 19 0.75 -18.58 -33.68
N PHE A 20 1.62 -18.43 -34.68
CA PHE A 20 2.71 -17.46 -34.67
C PHE A 20 2.17 -16.02 -34.65
N PHE A 21 1.13 -15.73 -35.43
CA PHE A 21 0.48 -14.42 -35.45
C PHE A 21 -0.25 -14.13 -34.13
N PHE A 22 -0.92 -15.11 -33.53
CA PHE A 22 -1.58 -14.96 -32.23
C PHE A 22 -0.57 -14.74 -31.09
N PHE A 23 0.54 -15.47 -31.09
CA PHE A 23 1.62 -15.28 -30.13
C PHE A 23 2.28 -13.90 -30.26
N PHE A 24 2.53 -13.44 -31.50
CA PHE A 24 3.07 -12.11 -31.76
C PHE A 24 2.07 -10.99 -31.43
N PHE A 25 0.78 -11.21 -31.69
CA PHE A 25 -0.30 -10.29 -31.30
C PHE A 25 -0.42 -10.15 -29.77
N CYS A 26 -0.28 -11.25 -29.02
CA CYS A 26 -0.22 -11.21 -27.56
C CYS A 26 1.01 -10.48 -27.03
N LEU A 27 2.16 -10.53 -27.73
CA LEU A 27 3.36 -9.76 -27.40
C LEU A 27 3.24 -8.26 -27.73
N LEU A 28 2.38 -7.90 -28.69
CA LEU A 28 2.08 -6.51 -29.06
C LEU A 28 1.01 -5.85 -28.17
N LEU A 29 0.27 -6.64 -27.38
CA LEU A 29 -0.56 -6.12 -26.30
C LEU A 29 0.35 -5.67 -25.15
N GLN A 30 0.99 -4.52 -25.31
CA GLN A 30 1.51 -3.80 -24.16
C GLN A 30 0.31 -3.43 -23.28
N PRO A 31 0.25 -3.86 -22.01
CA PRO A 31 -0.74 -3.31 -21.11
C PRO A 31 -0.50 -1.80 -21.10
N SER A 32 -1.46 -1.05 -21.63
CA SER A 32 -1.52 0.39 -21.41
C SER A 32 -1.29 0.60 -19.92
N SER A 33 -0.31 1.41 -19.55
CA SER A 33 -0.17 1.87 -18.17
C SER A 33 -1.47 2.61 -17.85
N ALA A 34 -2.43 1.87 -17.31
CA ALA A 34 -3.67 2.45 -16.85
C ALA A 34 -3.26 3.44 -15.77
N GLN A 35 -3.57 4.71 -15.99
CA GLN A 35 -3.36 5.76 -15.01
C GLN A 35 -3.94 5.26 -13.68
N THR A 36 -3.07 4.96 -12.72
CA THR A 36 -3.45 4.27 -11.47
C THR A 36 -4.31 5.20 -10.63
N VAL A 37 -5.64 5.11 -10.80
CA VAL A 37 -6.59 5.94 -10.07
C VAL A 37 -6.74 5.43 -8.63
N VAL A 38 -6.63 6.33 -7.65
CA VAL A 38 -6.95 6.05 -6.25
C VAL A 38 -8.39 6.48 -5.98
N LYS A 39 -9.29 5.51 -5.89
CA LYS A 39 -10.63 5.65 -5.31
C LYS A 39 -10.55 5.05 -3.90
N GLY A 40 -10.22 5.91 -2.94
CA GLY A 40 -9.90 5.54 -1.56
C GLY A 40 -11.07 5.71 -0.60
N SER A 41 -11.20 4.82 0.38
CA SER A 41 -12.03 5.05 1.57
C SER A 41 -11.40 4.40 2.80
N TYR A 42 -11.58 5.03 3.95
CA TYR A 42 -11.20 4.48 5.25
C TYR A 42 -12.34 3.64 5.83
N TRP A 43 -11.97 2.59 6.53
CA TRP A 43 -12.84 1.78 7.37
C TRP A 43 -12.15 1.58 8.72
N PHE A 44 -12.90 1.68 9.82
CA PHE A 44 -12.38 1.43 11.17
C PHE A 44 -13.38 0.60 11.99
N PRO A 45 -12.90 -0.32 12.86
CA PRO A 45 -13.73 -1.24 13.64
C PRO A 45 -14.84 -0.60 14.46
N GLU A 46 -14.60 0.59 15.02
CA GLU A 46 -15.49 1.32 15.91
C GLU A 46 -16.65 1.99 15.17
N SER A 47 -16.62 2.00 13.82
CA SER A 47 -17.77 2.44 13.02
C SER A 47 -18.97 1.48 13.10
N GLU A 48 -18.75 0.26 13.63
CA GLU A 48 -19.70 -0.85 13.65
C GLU A 48 -20.24 -1.25 12.27
N PHE A 49 -19.62 -0.75 11.19
CA PHE A 49 -19.95 -1.15 9.82
C PHE A 49 -19.26 -2.48 9.48
N PRO A 50 -19.99 -3.56 9.17
CA PRO A 50 -19.36 -4.86 8.90
C PRO A 50 -18.46 -4.83 7.67
N VAL A 51 -17.26 -5.43 7.76
CA VAL A 51 -16.32 -5.51 6.62
C VAL A 51 -16.95 -6.24 5.43
N THR A 52 -17.81 -7.23 5.68
CA THR A 52 -18.54 -7.99 4.66
C THR A 52 -19.51 -7.14 3.84
N ASP A 53 -19.93 -6.00 4.39
CA ASP A 53 -20.94 -5.12 3.79
C ASP A 53 -20.31 -4.04 2.92
N ILE A 54 -18.99 -3.85 3.00
CA ILE A 54 -18.22 -2.94 2.14
C ILE A 54 -18.42 -3.36 0.68
N ASN A 55 -19.06 -2.51 -0.12
CA ASN A 55 -19.10 -2.68 -1.57
C ASN A 55 -17.77 -2.23 -2.20
N SER A 56 -16.78 -3.12 -2.16
CA SER A 56 -15.42 -2.83 -2.62
C SER A 56 -15.30 -2.58 -4.13
N SER A 57 -16.35 -2.82 -4.93
CA SER A 57 -16.37 -2.52 -6.36
C SER A 57 -16.27 -1.02 -6.69
N HIS A 58 -16.62 -0.15 -5.74
CA HIS A 58 -16.51 1.31 -5.89
C HIS A 58 -15.09 1.85 -5.67
N PHE A 59 -14.20 1.03 -5.10
CA PHE A 59 -12.89 1.46 -4.60
C PHE A 59 -11.76 0.76 -5.34
N THR A 60 -10.63 1.45 -5.48
CA THR A 60 -9.37 0.82 -5.90
C THR A 60 -8.49 0.53 -4.69
N HIS A 61 -8.61 1.36 -3.64
CA HIS A 61 -7.85 1.23 -2.41
C HIS A 61 -8.77 1.37 -1.19
N LEU A 62 -8.60 0.51 -0.19
CA LEU A 62 -9.29 0.60 1.09
C LEU A 62 -8.28 0.67 2.23
N PHE A 63 -8.51 1.58 3.17
CA PHE A 63 -7.63 1.81 4.31
C PHE A 63 -8.27 1.20 5.57
N CYS A 64 -7.58 0.27 6.21
CA CYS A 64 -8.01 -0.36 7.45
C CYS A 64 -7.35 0.35 8.62
N ALA A 65 -8.15 1.08 9.39
CA ALA A 65 -7.71 2.02 10.40
C ALA A 65 -8.18 1.57 11.81
N PHE A 66 -7.40 1.70 12.89
CA PHE A 66 -5.97 2.00 12.94
C PHE A 66 -5.19 0.87 13.62
N ALA A 67 -3.95 0.68 13.17
CA ALA A 67 -2.90 0.09 13.97
C ALA A 67 -2.26 1.16 14.86
N ASP A 68 -1.71 0.74 15.98
CA ASP A 68 -1.21 1.60 17.05
C ASP A 68 0.32 1.64 17.09
N LEU A 69 0.88 2.69 17.71
CA LEU A 69 2.29 2.75 18.09
C LEU A 69 2.44 2.38 19.57
N ASN A 70 3.15 1.29 19.85
CA ASN A 70 3.56 0.97 21.22
C ASN A 70 4.74 1.86 21.63
N SER A 71 4.49 2.78 22.57
CA SER A 71 5.48 3.77 23.00
C SER A 71 6.66 3.22 23.80
N GLN A 72 6.58 1.97 24.28
CA GLN A 72 7.66 1.35 25.08
C GLN A 72 8.76 0.77 24.19
N ASN A 73 8.38 0.17 23.06
CA ASN A 73 9.31 -0.52 22.15
C ASN A 73 9.33 0.06 20.73
N ASN A 74 8.54 1.10 20.48
CA ASN A 74 8.41 1.79 19.20
C ASN A 74 7.95 0.88 18.05
N GLN A 75 7.25 -0.21 18.35
CA GLN A 75 6.69 -1.10 17.33
C GLN A 75 5.26 -0.73 16.99
N VAL A 76 4.89 -0.95 15.73
CA VAL A 76 3.49 -0.97 15.31
C VAL A 76 2.83 -2.21 15.89
N THR A 77 1.63 -2.06 16.42
CA THR A 77 0.82 -3.13 17.01
C THR A 77 -0.63 -3.02 16.54
N ILE A 78 -1.36 -4.13 16.58
CA ILE A 78 -2.82 -4.13 16.41
C ILE A 78 -3.40 -4.62 17.73
N SER A 79 -4.39 -3.92 18.29
CA SER A 79 -5.04 -4.33 19.53
C SER A 79 -5.65 -5.73 19.39
N SER A 80 -5.72 -6.48 20.50
CA SER A 80 -6.31 -7.83 20.51
C SER A 80 -7.77 -7.82 20.02
N THR A 81 -8.51 -6.74 20.31
CA THR A 81 -9.88 -6.51 19.83
C THR A 81 -9.94 -6.36 18.30
N ASN A 82 -8.96 -5.67 17.71
CA ASN A 82 -8.96 -5.38 16.27
C ASN A 82 -8.28 -6.47 15.43
N GLN A 83 -7.45 -7.31 16.05
CA GLN A 83 -6.66 -8.34 15.36
C GLN A 83 -7.49 -9.29 14.47
N PRO A 84 -8.67 -9.82 14.88
CA PRO A 84 -9.48 -10.68 14.01
C PRO A 84 -10.03 -9.94 12.78
N LYS A 85 -10.40 -8.66 12.94
CA LYS A 85 -10.92 -7.83 11.85
C LYS A 85 -9.79 -7.47 10.87
N PHE A 86 -8.62 -7.08 11.37
CA PHE A 86 -7.47 -6.70 10.54
C PHE A 86 -6.92 -7.88 9.74
N SER A 87 -6.71 -9.04 10.38
CA SER A 87 -6.18 -10.24 9.74
C SER A 87 -7.06 -10.80 8.62
N THR A 88 -8.37 -10.50 8.64
CA THR A 88 -9.32 -10.96 7.62
C THR A 88 -9.80 -9.85 6.69
N PHE A 89 -9.37 -8.60 6.89
CA PHE A 89 -9.88 -7.44 6.15
C PHE A 89 -9.68 -7.60 4.65
N THR A 90 -8.43 -7.81 4.22
CA THR A 90 -8.07 -7.89 2.80
C THR A 90 -8.81 -9.00 2.07
N GLN A 91 -8.77 -10.22 2.62
CA GLN A 91 -9.46 -11.36 2.00
C GLN A 91 -10.98 -11.12 1.90
N THR A 92 -11.57 -10.41 2.85
CA THR A 92 -13.02 -10.18 2.89
C THR A 92 -13.43 -9.18 1.81
N VAL A 93 -12.76 -8.04 1.71
CA VAL A 93 -13.09 -7.02 0.71
C VAL A 93 -12.76 -7.48 -0.71
N GLN A 94 -11.78 -8.37 -0.88
CA GLN A 94 -11.44 -8.97 -2.18
C GLN A 94 -12.49 -9.96 -2.71
N ARG A 95 -13.40 -10.48 -1.86
CA ARG A 95 -14.51 -11.34 -2.33
C ARG A 95 -15.43 -10.61 -3.32
N ARG A 96 -15.63 -9.31 -3.13
CA ARG A 96 -16.47 -8.47 -4.02
C ARG A 96 -15.68 -7.74 -5.10
N ASN A 97 -14.39 -7.48 -4.87
CA ASN A 97 -13.49 -6.86 -5.86
C ASN A 97 -12.09 -7.46 -5.73
N PRO A 98 -11.75 -8.51 -6.51
CA PRO A 98 -10.44 -9.16 -6.44
C PRO A 98 -9.25 -8.25 -6.75
N SER A 99 -9.49 -7.11 -7.43
CA SER A 99 -8.44 -6.16 -7.80
C SER A 99 -8.18 -5.09 -6.74
N VAL A 100 -9.06 -4.95 -5.72
CA VAL A 100 -8.89 -3.93 -4.68
C VAL A 100 -7.59 -4.14 -3.90
N LYS A 101 -6.90 -3.03 -3.62
CA LYS A 101 -5.71 -2.99 -2.76
C LYS A 101 -6.08 -2.47 -1.38
N THR A 102 -5.34 -2.89 -0.38
CA THR A 102 -5.62 -2.57 1.02
C THR A 102 -4.38 -2.02 1.70
N LEU A 103 -4.55 -0.95 2.48
CA LEU A 103 -3.47 -0.35 3.27
C LEU A 103 -3.84 -0.43 4.75
N MET A 104 -2.86 -0.75 5.60
CA MET A 104 -3.01 -0.67 7.05
C MET A 104 -2.64 0.75 7.50
N SER A 105 -3.60 1.49 8.04
CA SER A 105 -3.37 2.85 8.54
C SER A 105 -2.87 2.81 9.98
N ILE A 106 -1.88 3.64 10.31
CA ILE A 106 -1.20 3.66 11.61
C ILE A 106 -1.35 5.05 12.23
N GLY A 107 -1.86 5.12 13.47
CA GLY A 107 -2.06 6.40 14.18
C GLY A 107 -3.52 6.83 14.23
N GLY A 108 -3.84 7.97 13.62
CA GLY A 108 -5.16 8.61 13.64
C GLY A 108 -5.30 9.69 14.71
N GLY A 109 -6.42 10.41 14.68
CA GLY A 109 -6.60 11.67 15.42
C GLY A 109 -6.52 11.58 16.95
N ILE A 110 -6.74 10.40 17.53
CA ILE A 110 -6.65 10.15 18.99
C ILE A 110 -5.29 9.57 19.42
N ALA A 111 -4.36 9.34 18.49
CA ALA A 111 -3.09 8.72 18.79
C ALA A 111 -2.16 9.64 19.61
N ASN A 112 -1.26 9.04 20.38
CA ASN A 112 -0.31 9.79 21.20
C ASN A 112 0.79 10.42 20.33
N LYS A 113 0.64 11.70 20.01
CA LYS A 113 1.55 12.48 19.14
C LYS A 113 2.98 12.52 19.67
N SER A 114 3.17 12.59 21.00
CA SER A 114 4.52 12.63 21.59
C SER A 114 5.24 11.29 21.45
N ALA A 115 4.51 10.17 21.41
CA ALA A 115 5.09 8.86 21.12
C ALA A 115 5.60 8.80 19.68
N PHE A 116 4.86 9.34 18.70
CA PHE A 116 5.34 9.45 17.31
C PHE A 116 6.56 10.35 17.19
N ALA A 117 6.57 11.51 17.86
CA ALA A 117 7.73 12.40 17.90
C ALA A 117 8.97 11.70 18.47
N SER A 118 8.80 10.99 19.60
CA SER A 118 9.87 10.18 20.22
C SER A 118 10.38 9.10 19.27
N MET A 119 9.48 8.31 18.67
CA MET A 119 9.82 7.26 17.73
C MET A 119 10.59 7.81 16.51
N ALA A 120 10.15 8.93 15.95
CA ALA A 120 10.79 9.54 14.79
C ALA A 120 12.17 10.14 15.10
N SER A 121 12.44 10.50 16.36
CA SER A 121 13.66 11.21 16.76
C SER A 121 14.96 10.39 16.73
N ASN A 122 14.87 9.06 16.78
CA ASN A 122 16.05 8.19 16.89
C ASN A 122 16.05 7.09 15.81
N PRO A 123 17.20 6.80 15.16
CA PRO A 123 17.27 5.80 14.10
C PRO A 123 16.88 4.38 14.56
N THR A 124 17.20 4.01 15.80
CA THR A 124 16.85 2.69 16.35
C THR A 124 15.35 2.56 16.57
N SER A 125 14.68 3.59 17.07
CA SER A 125 13.22 3.58 17.23
C SER A 125 12.49 3.63 15.89
N ARG A 126 12.97 4.43 14.93
CA ARG A 126 12.45 4.43 13.55
C ARG A 126 12.58 3.06 12.91
N LYS A 127 13.73 2.39 13.06
CA LYS A 127 13.92 1.01 12.57
C LYS A 127 12.94 0.03 13.21
N SER A 128 12.70 0.13 14.53
CA SER A 128 11.71 -0.71 15.23
C SER A 128 10.31 -0.53 14.64
N PHE A 129 9.90 0.72 14.42
CA PHE A 129 8.62 1.07 13.80
C PHE A 129 8.52 0.54 12.36
N ILE A 130 9.52 0.83 11.53
CA ILE A 130 9.58 0.43 10.12
C ILE A 130 9.50 -1.10 10.00
N ASP A 131 10.37 -1.82 10.70
CA ASP A 131 10.46 -3.27 10.57
C ASP A 131 9.17 -3.95 11.07
N SER A 132 8.58 -3.46 12.18
CA SER A 132 7.31 -4.00 12.70
C SER A 132 6.12 -3.69 11.80
N SER A 133 6.05 -2.49 11.23
CA SER A 133 4.99 -2.10 10.28
C SER A 133 4.97 -3.00 9.05
N ILE A 134 6.15 -3.27 8.46
CA ILE A 134 6.29 -4.14 7.29
C ILE A 134 5.88 -5.57 7.65
N ARG A 135 6.37 -6.10 8.77
CA ARG A 135 5.99 -7.44 9.24
C ARG A 135 4.48 -7.58 9.42
N LEU A 136 3.83 -6.62 10.09
CA LEU A 136 2.39 -6.65 10.33
C LEU A 136 1.57 -6.51 9.05
N ALA A 137 1.96 -5.62 8.14
CA ALA A 137 1.30 -5.50 6.84
C ALA A 137 1.36 -6.84 6.08
N ARG A 138 2.54 -7.47 6.03
CA ARG A 138 2.71 -8.76 5.35
C ARG A 138 1.93 -9.89 6.03
N SER A 139 1.98 -10.00 7.35
CA SER A 139 1.33 -11.10 8.08
C SER A 139 -0.20 -11.00 8.08
N ASN A 140 -0.76 -9.79 7.94
CA ASN A 140 -2.21 -9.55 7.81
C ASN A 140 -2.66 -9.35 6.35
N GLY A 141 -1.78 -9.60 5.37
CA GLY A 141 -2.13 -9.60 3.96
C GLY A 141 -2.40 -8.23 3.34
N PHE A 142 -1.89 -7.15 3.90
CA PHE A 142 -2.03 -5.81 3.32
C PHE A 142 -1.08 -5.57 2.14
N HIS A 143 -1.48 -4.67 1.25
CA HIS A 143 -0.73 -4.26 0.07
C HIS A 143 0.10 -2.99 0.30
N GLY A 144 -0.15 -2.29 1.41
CA GLY A 144 0.59 -1.09 1.77
C GLY A 144 0.36 -0.67 3.21
N LEU A 145 0.99 0.45 3.54
CA LEU A 145 0.99 1.09 4.83
C LEU A 145 0.62 2.57 4.64
N ASP A 146 -0.15 3.10 5.56
CA ASP A 146 -0.59 4.50 5.55
C ASP A 146 -0.29 5.12 6.92
N LEU A 147 0.50 6.19 6.96
CA LEU A 147 0.85 6.87 8.20
C LEU A 147 -0.07 8.06 8.44
N ASP A 148 -0.82 8.03 9.54
CA ASP A 148 -1.72 9.10 9.96
C ASP A 148 -1.23 9.70 11.28
N TRP A 149 -0.05 10.34 11.25
CA TRP A 149 0.46 11.13 12.38
C TRP A 149 -0.12 12.54 12.28
N GLU A 150 -1.07 12.85 13.16
CA GLU A 150 -1.80 14.13 13.19
C GLU A 150 -1.43 15.03 14.38
N TYR A 151 -0.43 15.90 14.32
CA TYR A 151 0.51 16.16 13.24
C TYR A 151 1.91 16.37 13.86
N PRO A 152 3.01 16.22 13.10
CA PRO A 152 4.29 16.77 13.51
C PRO A 152 4.15 18.28 13.77
N SER A 153 4.56 18.72 14.94
CA SER A 153 4.21 20.04 15.50
C SER A 153 5.38 21.02 15.60
N SER A 154 6.58 20.59 15.20
CA SER A 154 7.79 21.43 15.19
C SER A 154 8.65 21.15 13.96
N ALA A 155 9.54 22.08 13.62
CA ALA A 155 10.52 21.89 12.54
C ALA A 155 11.39 20.63 12.76
N THR A 156 11.73 20.33 14.02
CA THR A 156 12.45 19.11 14.39
C THR A 156 11.63 17.87 14.09
N GLU A 157 10.35 17.85 14.48
CA GLU A 157 9.46 16.72 14.18
C GLU A 157 9.24 16.55 12.68
N MET A 158 9.12 17.64 11.90
CA MET A 158 9.04 17.56 10.43
C MET A 158 10.30 17.01 9.79
N ASN A 159 11.48 17.42 10.26
CA ASN A 159 12.75 16.86 9.77
C ASN A 159 12.87 15.36 10.09
N ASN A 160 12.46 14.96 11.29
CA ASN A 160 12.43 13.57 11.71
C ASN A 160 11.39 12.75 10.92
N PHE A 161 10.21 13.31 10.65
CA PHE A 161 9.20 12.72 9.78
C PHE A 161 9.77 12.48 8.37
N GLY A 162 10.43 13.48 7.78
CA GLY A 162 11.08 13.32 6.48
C GLY A 162 12.18 12.24 6.49
N THR A 163 12.90 12.08 7.59
CA THR A 163 13.92 11.03 7.75
C THR A 163 13.27 9.65 7.86
N LEU A 164 12.23 9.52 8.67
CA LEU A 164 11.42 8.31 8.78
C LEU A 164 10.89 7.85 7.42
N LEU A 165 10.32 8.76 6.62
CA LEU A 165 9.78 8.39 5.31
C LEU A 165 10.85 7.82 4.36
N ARG A 166 12.05 8.43 4.32
CA ARG A 166 13.15 7.95 3.47
C ARG A 166 13.66 6.57 3.89
N GLU A 167 13.82 6.36 5.19
CA GLU A 167 14.22 5.06 5.74
C GLU A 167 13.13 4.01 5.48
N TRP A 168 11.86 4.38 5.62
CA TRP A 168 10.73 3.49 5.38
C TRP A 168 10.63 3.07 3.90
N ARG A 169 10.77 4.03 2.98
CA ARG A 169 10.85 3.77 1.52
C ARG A 169 11.99 2.81 1.19
N SER A 170 13.16 3.03 1.78
CA SER A 170 14.34 2.16 1.57
C SER A 170 14.08 0.74 2.08
N ALA A 171 13.48 0.60 3.27
CA ALA A 171 13.16 -0.68 3.86
C ALA A 171 12.11 -1.47 3.06
N VAL A 172 11.04 -0.84 2.58
CA VAL A 172 10.05 -1.55 1.74
C VAL A 172 10.63 -1.96 0.38
N ALA A 173 11.57 -1.18 -0.18
CA ALA A 173 12.27 -1.55 -1.42
C ALA A 173 13.22 -2.74 -1.21
N ALA A 174 13.93 -2.75 -0.07
CA ALA A 174 14.81 -3.86 0.32
C ALA A 174 14.00 -5.14 0.57
N GLU A 175 12.87 -5.06 1.29
CA GLU A 175 11.99 -6.20 1.54
C GLU A 175 11.37 -6.76 0.26
N ALA A 176 10.94 -5.89 -0.66
CA ALA A 176 10.42 -6.31 -1.96
C ALA A 176 11.47 -7.10 -2.76
N SER A 177 12.70 -6.58 -2.78
CA SER A 177 13.83 -7.21 -3.46
C SER A 177 14.20 -8.55 -2.83
N SER A 178 14.22 -8.64 -1.50
CA SER A 178 14.64 -9.86 -0.79
C SER A 178 13.59 -10.97 -0.79
N THR A 179 12.31 -10.62 -0.92
CA THR A 179 11.20 -11.59 -0.92
C THR A 179 10.64 -11.89 -2.31
N SER A 180 11.09 -11.18 -3.34
CA SER A 180 10.53 -11.22 -4.69
C SER A 180 9.02 -10.91 -4.74
N ARG A 181 8.52 -10.14 -3.77
CA ARG A 181 7.12 -9.69 -3.70
C ARG A 181 7.00 -8.26 -4.23
N PRO A 182 5.82 -7.87 -4.75
CA PRO A 182 5.55 -6.47 -5.03
C PRO A 182 5.81 -5.60 -3.79
N ARG A 183 6.49 -4.47 -3.99
CA ARG A 183 6.77 -3.48 -2.93
C ARG A 183 5.47 -3.02 -2.29
N LEU A 184 5.45 -2.92 -0.96
CA LEU A 184 4.35 -2.31 -0.23
C LEU A 184 4.17 -0.84 -0.68
N LEU A 185 2.93 -0.44 -0.92
CA LEU A 185 2.57 0.96 -1.11
C LEU A 185 2.79 1.72 0.20
N LEU A 186 3.28 2.95 0.12
CA LEU A 186 3.38 3.86 1.26
C LEU A 186 2.54 5.10 0.98
N ALA A 187 1.61 5.39 1.87
CA ALA A 187 0.84 6.63 1.89
C ALA A 187 1.00 7.33 3.23
N ALA A 188 0.55 8.57 3.30
CA ALA A 188 0.35 9.26 4.56
C ALA A 188 -0.85 10.18 4.47
N ALA A 189 -1.65 10.23 5.52
CA ALA A 189 -2.64 11.27 5.69
C ALA A 189 -1.97 12.54 6.24
N VAL A 190 -2.15 13.65 5.55
CA VAL A 190 -1.46 14.92 5.84
C VAL A 190 -2.47 16.06 5.80
N LEU A 191 -2.14 17.19 6.43
CA LEU A 191 -2.95 18.40 6.36
C LEU A 191 -3.19 18.83 4.89
N TYR A 192 -4.34 19.43 4.59
CA TYR A 192 -4.70 19.98 3.27
C TYR A 192 -3.69 20.99 2.73
N SER A 193 -2.87 21.58 3.61
CA SER A 193 -1.78 22.49 3.30
C SER A 193 -0.44 21.89 3.71
N SER A 194 0.61 22.17 2.94
CA SER A 194 1.99 21.84 3.33
C SER A 194 2.52 22.72 4.48
N ASP A 195 1.79 23.78 4.82
CA ASP A 195 2.06 24.67 5.94
C ASP A 195 1.08 24.40 7.10
N TYR A 196 1.58 23.77 8.16
CA TYR A 196 0.85 23.56 9.41
C TYR A 196 1.23 24.64 10.41
N TYR A 197 0.53 25.79 10.37
CA TYR A 197 0.76 26.92 11.28
C TYR A 197 2.23 27.39 11.34
N SER A 198 2.83 27.65 10.18
CA SER A 198 4.25 27.99 9.97
C SER A 198 5.26 26.86 10.21
N VAL A 199 4.79 25.63 10.39
CA VAL A 199 5.61 24.41 10.41
C VAL A 199 5.44 23.68 9.08
N LEU A 200 6.47 23.73 8.24
CA LEU A 200 6.42 23.21 6.88
C LEU A 200 6.68 21.70 6.83
N TYR A 201 5.82 20.97 6.10
CA TYR A 201 6.07 19.57 5.77
C TYR A 201 7.35 19.41 4.94
N PRO A 202 8.11 18.31 5.10
CA PRO A 202 9.29 18.02 4.29
C PRO A 202 8.90 17.53 2.89
N VAL A 203 8.36 18.43 2.05
CA VAL A 203 7.72 18.09 0.76
C VAL A 203 8.63 17.26 -0.16
N GLN A 204 9.95 17.52 -0.20
CA GLN A 204 10.86 16.71 -1.01
C GLN A 204 10.98 15.26 -0.49
N ALA A 205 10.98 15.06 0.83
CA ALA A 205 11.00 13.72 1.42
C ALA A 205 9.69 13.00 1.12
N VAL A 206 8.56 13.68 1.27
CA VAL A 206 7.22 13.17 0.95
C VAL A 206 7.16 12.72 -0.52
N ALA A 207 7.51 13.60 -1.46
CA ALA A 207 7.41 13.32 -2.89
C ALA A 207 8.33 12.18 -3.38
N SER A 208 9.49 12.00 -2.75
CA SER A 208 10.42 10.92 -3.10
C SER A 208 10.15 9.60 -2.38
N SER A 209 9.43 9.63 -1.26
CA SER A 209 9.30 8.46 -0.37
C SER A 209 7.90 7.87 -0.31
N LEU A 210 6.84 8.60 -0.64
CA LEU A 210 5.47 8.09 -0.64
C LEU A 210 4.97 7.84 -2.06
N ASP A 211 4.05 6.90 -2.22
CA ASP A 211 3.35 6.65 -3.48
C ASP A 211 2.27 7.74 -3.71
N TRP A 212 1.63 8.22 -2.65
CA TRP A 212 0.79 9.44 -2.63
C TRP A 212 0.59 9.94 -1.19
N VAL A 213 -0.13 11.06 -1.04
CA VAL A 213 -0.64 11.55 0.25
C VAL A 213 -2.16 11.68 0.22
N ASN A 214 -2.82 11.41 1.34
CA ASN A 214 -4.25 11.62 1.54
C ASN A 214 -4.44 13.00 2.21
N LEU A 215 -4.90 14.00 1.44
CA LEU A 215 -5.08 15.36 1.95
C LEU A 215 -6.31 15.43 2.87
N ARG A 216 -6.11 15.84 4.12
CA ARG A 216 -7.15 15.99 5.13
C ARG A 216 -7.52 17.46 5.35
N PRO A 217 -8.81 17.80 5.34
CA PRO A 217 -9.27 19.17 5.59
C PRO A 217 -8.93 19.67 7.00
#